data_AF-W9BD94-F1
#
_entry.id   AF-W9BD94-F1
#
_cell.length_a   1.000
_cell.length_b   1.000
_cell.length_c   1.000
_cell.angle_alpha   90.00
_cell.angle_beta   90.00
_cell.angle_gamma   90.00
#
_symmetry.space_group_name_H-M   'P 1'
#
loop_
_entity.id
_entity.type
_entity.pdbx_description
1 polymer ?
#
loop_
_entity_poly.entity_id
_entity_poly.type
_entity_poly.pdbx_seq_one_letter_code
_entity_poly.pdbx_strand_id
1 'polypeptide(L)' 'MVPLVELERKCGDGANHPDTFVREFRSNFTQMKIDSPKSHGKVFEIENGNVVNWEYVKGTLETYKDYFCR' A
#
# COMPACT_ATOMS: atom_id res chain seq x y z
N MET A 1 9.78 -5.20 0.76
CA MET A 1 9.35 -4.31 1.86
C MET A 1 9.78 -2.90 1.54
N VAL A 2 8.96 -1.90 1.86
CA VAL A 2 9.24 -0.49 1.54
C VAL A 2 9.09 0.34 2.82
N PRO A 3 10.03 1.23 3.18
CA PRO A 3 9.86 2.09 4.36
C PRO A 3 8.59 2.95 4.25
N LEU A 4 7.78 3.01 5.31
CA LEU A 4 6.53 3.78 5.29
C LEU A 4 6.76 5.26 4.98
N VAL A 5 7.83 5.84 5.54
CA VAL A 5 8.20 7.25 5.32
C VAL A 5 8.49 7.52 3.85
N GLU A 6 9.16 6.59 3.16
CA GLU A 6 9.47 6.74 1.74
C GLU A 6 8.21 6.60 0.88
N LEU A 7 7.36 5.62 1.20
CA LEU A 7 6.09 5.41 0.50
C LEU A 7 5.17 6.63 0.64
N GLU A 8 5.02 7.16 1.86
CA GLU A 8 4.25 8.38 2.14
C GLU A 8 4.79 9.58 1.36
N ARG A 9 6.12 9.77 1.37
CA ARG A 9 6.76 10.87 0.63
C ARG A 9 6.49 10.77 -0.86
N LYS A 10 6.65 9.57 -1.45
CA LYS A 10 6.48 9.35 -2.89
C LYS A 10 5.03 9.52 -3.31
N CYS A 11 4.09 8.85 -2.63
CA CYS A 11 2.67 8.93 -2.96
C CYS A 11 2.03 10.29 -2.60
N GLY A 12 2.67 11.10 -1.77
CA GLY A 12 2.25 12.47 -1.47
C GLY A 12 2.81 13.53 -2.43
N ASP A 13 3.77 13.20 -3.28
CA ASP A 13 4.47 14.14 -4.16
C ASP A 13 3.90 14.09 -5.59
N GLY A 14 2.78 14.78 -5.79
CA GLY A 14 2.13 14.86 -7.10
C GLY A 14 2.92 15.62 -8.16
N ALA A 15 3.96 16.37 -7.78
CA ALA A 15 4.80 17.11 -8.73
C ALA A 15 5.83 16.20 -9.38
N ASN A 16 6.50 15.34 -8.60
CA ASN A 16 7.54 14.44 -9.10
C ASN A 16 7.06 13.01 -9.37
N HIS A 17 5.92 12.60 -8.80
CA HIS A 17 5.38 11.24 -8.90
C HIS A 17 3.87 11.22 -9.23
N PRO A 18 3.43 11.86 -10.33
CA PRO A 18 2.00 11.97 -10.67
C PRO A 18 1.33 10.62 -10.97
N ASP A 19 2.10 9.61 -11.38
CA ASP A 19 1.66 8.25 -11.67
C ASP A 19 1.27 7.44 -10.42
N THR A 20 1.87 7.79 -9.27
CA THR A 20 1.66 7.10 -7.99
C THR A 20 1.12 8.04 -6.91
N PHE A 21 0.74 9.25 -7.28
CA PHE A 21 0.18 10.26 -6.38
C PHE A 21 -1.20 9.88 -5.88
N VAL A 22 -1.40 10.01 -4.57
CA VAL A 22 -2.67 9.76 -3.89
C VAL A 22 -2.96 10.92 -2.95
N ARG A 23 -3.93 11.77 -3.31
CA ARG A 23 -4.30 12.97 -2.55
C ARG A 23 -4.54 12.69 -1.05
N GLU A 24 -5.20 11.58 -0.75
CA GLU A 24 -5.56 11.15 0.61
C GLU A 24 -4.77 9.91 1.05
N PHE A 25 -3.48 9.83 0.70
CA PHE A 25 -2.65 8.64 0.93
C PHE A 25 -2.80 8.06 2.34
N ARG A 26 -2.64 8.90 3.38
CA ARG A 26 -2.66 8.44 4.78
C ARG A 26 -4.00 7.82 5.19
N SER A 27 -5.11 8.42 4.77
CA SER A 27 -6.45 7.90 5.06
C SER A 27 -6.70 6.58 4.35
N ASN A 28 -6.38 6.51 3.05
CA ASN A 28 -6.53 5.30 2.24
C ASN A 28 -5.65 4.17 2.78
N PHE A 29 -4.37 4.46 3.04
CA PHE A 29 -3.41 3.48 3.56
C PHE A 29 -3.81 2.97 4.95
N THR A 30 -4.39 3.83 5.80
CA THR A 30 -4.92 3.40 7.11
C THR A 30 -6.05 2.39 6.96
N GLN A 31 -6.97 2.61 6.02
CA GLN A 31 -8.06 1.68 5.75
C GLN A 31 -7.56 0.33 5.23
N MET A 32 -6.52 0.32 4.40
CA MET A 32 -5.90 -0.90 3.86
C MET A 32 -5.16 -1.75 4.89
N LYS A 33 -4.99 -1.27 6.13
CA LYS A 33 -4.41 -2.04 7.25
C LYS A 33 -5.46 -2.67 8.16
N ILE A 34 -6.73 -2.34 7.96
CA ILE A 34 -7.84 -2.78 8.82
C ILE A 34 -8.52 -3.96 8.16
N ASP A 35 -8.59 -5.09 8.86
CA ASP A 35 -9.41 -6.23 8.47
C ASP A 35 -10.73 -6.15 9.24
N SER A 36 -11.78 -5.61 8.59
CA SER A 36 -13.11 -5.53 9.21
C SER A 36 -14.23 -5.72 8.18
N PRO A 37 -15.44 -6.15 8.60
CA PRO A 37 -16.57 -6.35 7.70
C PRO A 37 -17.00 -5.10 6.91
N LYS A 38 -16.61 -3.91 7.36
CA LYS A 38 -16.92 -2.62 6.71
C LYS A 38 -15.75 -2.04 5.90
N SER A 39 -14.60 -2.70 5.92
CA SER A 39 -13.44 -2.29 5.14
C SER A 39 -13.47 -2.93 3.75
N HIS A 40 -12.70 -2.39 2.82
CA HIS A 40 -12.43 -3.01 1.52
C HIS A 40 -11.42 -4.18 1.61
N GLY A 41 -11.15 -4.67 2.82
CA GLY A 41 -10.16 -5.70 3.11
C GLY A 41 -8.79 -5.13 3.47
N LYS A 42 -8.08 -5.90 4.29
CA LYS A 42 -6.69 -5.64 4.65
C LYS A 42 -5.75 -6.11 3.54
N VAL A 43 -4.74 -5.31 3.26
CA VAL A 43 -3.73 -5.59 2.22
C VAL A 43 -2.31 -5.46 2.79
N PHE A 44 -2.10 -4.53 3.72
CA PHE A 44 -0.77 -4.22 4.23
C PHE A 44 -0.67 -4.37 5.75
N GLU A 45 0.56 -4.61 6.20
CA GLU A 45 0.99 -4.53 7.59
C GLU A 45 2.23 -3.63 7.70
N ILE A 46 2.54 -3.20 8.92
CA ILE A 46 3.77 -2.47 9.22
C ILE A 46 4.64 -3.34 10.12
N GLU A 47 5.82 -3.68 9.64
CA GLU A 47 6.82 -4.43 10.37
C GLU A 47 8.12 -3.63 10.42
N ASN A 48 8.59 -3.28 11.62
CA ASN A 48 9.83 -2.52 11.82
C ASN A 48 9.90 -1.23 10.99
N GLY A 49 8.77 -0.51 10.85
CA GLY A 49 8.66 0.73 10.06
C GLY A 49 8.51 0.51 8.55
N ASN A 50 8.44 -0.73 8.08
CA ASN A 50 8.30 -1.07 6.67
C ASN A 50 6.89 -1.57 6.36
N VAL A 51 6.40 -1.18 5.19
CA VAL A 51 5.19 -1.70 4.58
C VAL A 51 5.47 -3.08 3.99
N VAL A 52 4.69 -4.06 4.43
CA VAL A 52 4.72 -5.44 3.94
C VAL A 52 3.32 -5.87 3.51
N ASN A 53 3.25 -6.79 2.56
CA ASN A 53 1.98 -7.40 2.15
C ASN A 53 1.48 -8.30 3.28
N TRP A 54 0.18 -8.21 3.60
CA TRP A 54 -0.44 -9.10 4.56
C TRP A 54 -0.40 -10.54 4.04
N GLU A 55 0.06 -11.47 4.87
CA GLU A 55 0.39 -12.84 4.47
C GLU A 55 -0.79 -13.55 3.77
N TYR A 56 -2.03 -13.30 4.21
CA TYR A 56 -3.23 -13.90 3.62
C TYR A 56 -3.43 -13.57 2.13
N VAL A 57 -3.11 -12.34 1.71
CA VAL A 57 -3.30 -11.88 0.31
C VAL A 57 -2.02 -11.93 -0.50
N LYS A 58 -0.87 -12.11 0.14
CA LYS A 58 0.46 -12.05 -0.47
C LYS A 58 0.62 -12.99 -1.67
N GLY A 59 0.21 -14.25 -1.55
CA GLY A 59 0.31 -15.22 -2.64
C GLY A 59 -0.50 -14.81 -3.88
N THR A 60 -1.69 -14.23 -3.68
CA THR A 60 -2.51 -13.68 -4.76
C THR A 60 -1.83 -12.48 -5.41
N LEU A 61 -1.30 -11.54 -4.62
CA LEU A 61 -0.59 -10.37 -5.13
C LEU A 61 0.66 -10.77 -5.94
N GLU A 62 1.42 -11.76 -5.47
CA GLU A 62 2.60 -12.27 -6.17
C GLU A 62 2.24 -12.96 -7.48
N THR A 63 1.13 -13.70 -7.51
CA THR A 63 0.62 -14.38 -8.72
C THR A 63 0.26 -13.38 -9.82
N TYR A 64 -0.34 -12.26 -9.46
CA TYR A 64 -0.81 -11.25 -10.42
C TYR A 64 0.11 -10.02 -10.53
N LYS A 65 1.32 -10.06 -9.96
CA LYS A 65 2.23 -8.89 -9.88
C LYS A 65 2.50 -8.25 -11.25
N ASP A 66 2.60 -9.05 -12.29
CA ASP A 66 2.95 -8.60 -13.65
C ASP A 66 1.83 -7.78 -14.30
N TYR A 67 0.61 -7.82 -13.76
CA TYR A 67 -0.48 -6.93 -14.19
C TYR A 67 -0.33 -5.50 -13.62
N PHE A 68 0.46 -5.33 -12.56
CA PHE A 68 0.67 -4.05 -11.88
C PHE A 68 2.02 -3.41 -12.24
N CYS A 69 3.02 -4.24 -12.57
CA CYS A 69 4.32 -3.77 -13.04
C CYS A 69 4.25 -3.47 -14.54
N ARG A 70 4.00 -2.19 -14.88
CA ARG A 70 4.18 -1.65 -16.25
C ARG A 70 5.53 -0.98 -16.40
#